data_AF-A0A5B7B914-F1
#
_entry.id   AF-A0A5B7B914-F1
#
_cell.length_a   1.000
_cell.length_b   1.000
_cell.length_c   1.000
_cell.angle_alpha   90.00
_cell.angle_beta   90.00
_cell.angle_gamma   90.00
#
_symmetry.space_group_name_H-M   'P 1'
#
loop_
_entity.id
_entity.type
_entity.pdbx_description
1 polymer ?
#
loop_
_entity_poly.entity_id
_entity_poly.type
_entity_poly.pdbx_seq_one_letter_code
_entity_poly.pdbx_strand_id
1 'polypeptide(L)'
;GKKFSRNGKNGNDPTKPIPVYTKLAYILGLRVSPSHRRMGIGLKLVRRMEEWFRENGAEYSYIATENDNQASVKLFTNKCGYSKFRAPSILVQPVFAHRVRITKRVTIIKLTPSDAESLYRRRFSTTEFFPRDIDSVLNNKLNLGTFVAVPHGTYLTESWPGSERFLANPPESWAVLSVWNCKDVFKLEVRGASRVRKGFAKTTRLVDRAVPWLNLPSVPEVFRPFGIHFLYGLGGEGPLAVKFVKALCGLAHNLAKECGCGVVATEVSTSEPLRLGIPYWKRLSCAEDLWCIKRLGEYYSDGSVGDWTKSSPGPSIFVDPREF
;
A
#
# COMPACT_ATOMS: atom_id res chain seq x y z
N GLY A 1 -10.90 31.62 -10.45
CA GLY A 1 -11.05 31.38 -11.89
C GLY A 1 -10.79 29.92 -12.19
N LYS A 2 -11.79 29.19 -12.70
CA LYS A 2 -11.69 27.76 -13.02
C LYS A 2 -10.78 27.58 -14.26
N LYS A 3 -9.62 26.93 -14.10
CA LYS A 3 -8.84 26.43 -15.24
C LYS A 3 -9.47 25.12 -15.69
N PHE A 4 -10.24 25.18 -16.78
CA PHE A 4 -10.61 23.98 -17.52
C PHE A 4 -9.33 23.34 -18.10
N SER A 5 -9.19 22.03 -17.89
CA SER A 5 -8.14 21.23 -18.53
C SER A 5 -8.36 21.28 -20.04
N ARG A 6 -7.35 21.69 -20.80
CA ARG A 6 -7.34 21.56 -22.27
C ARG A 6 -7.31 20.07 -22.60
N ASN A 7 -8.42 19.56 -23.14
CA ASN A 7 -8.50 18.23 -23.73
C ASN A 7 -7.52 18.14 -24.89
N GLY A 8 -6.47 17.33 -24.74
CA GLY A 8 -5.76 16.77 -25.88
C GLY A 8 -6.69 15.82 -26.61
N LYS A 9 -6.95 16.08 -27.89
CA LYS A 9 -7.66 15.15 -28.79
C LYS A 9 -6.86 13.85 -28.87
N ASN A 10 -7.24 12.83 -28.10
CA ASN A 10 -6.88 11.44 -28.36
C ASN A 10 -8.11 10.58 -28.09
N GLY A 11 -8.51 9.81 -29.13
CA GLY A 11 -9.65 8.89 -29.23
C GLY A 11 -10.50 8.66 -27.99
N ASN A 12 -11.68 9.28 -27.97
CA ASN A 12 -12.77 8.92 -27.06
C ASN A 12 -13.36 7.56 -27.48
N ASP A 13 -12.81 6.49 -26.91
CA ASP A 13 -13.51 5.22 -26.81
C ASP A 13 -14.50 5.32 -25.64
N PRO A 14 -15.83 5.31 -25.89
CA PRO A 14 -16.86 5.52 -24.86
C PRO A 14 -16.89 4.42 -23.77
N THR A 15 -16.08 3.37 -23.91
CA THR A 15 -15.99 2.27 -22.93
C THR A 15 -14.91 2.47 -21.86
N LYS A 16 -14.03 3.47 -22.00
CA LYS A 16 -12.95 3.69 -21.03
C LYS A 16 -13.44 4.47 -19.81
N PRO A 17 -13.29 3.93 -18.57
CA PRO A 17 -13.65 4.66 -17.37
C PRO A 17 -12.86 5.96 -17.27
N ILE A 18 -13.54 7.08 -17.09
CA ILE A 18 -12.91 8.39 -16.92
C ILE A 18 -12.61 8.58 -15.43
N PRO A 19 -11.34 8.68 -15.01
CA PRO A 19 -11.00 8.90 -13.61
C PRO A 19 -11.51 10.27 -13.16
N VAL A 20 -12.08 10.32 -11.96
CA VAL A 20 -12.46 11.58 -11.33
C VAL A 20 -11.55 11.81 -10.12
N TYR A 21 -10.97 13.00 -10.06
CA TYR A 21 -10.00 13.37 -9.03
C TYR A 21 -10.60 14.41 -8.09
N THR A 22 -10.23 14.31 -6.82
CA THR A 22 -10.50 15.32 -5.79
C THR A 22 -9.19 15.66 -5.06
N LYS A 23 -9.16 16.79 -4.36
CA LYS A 23 -8.05 17.13 -3.46
C LYS A 23 -8.36 16.55 -2.07
N LEU A 24 -7.55 15.61 -1.65
CA LEU A 24 -7.68 14.90 -0.39
C LEU A 24 -6.53 15.26 0.54
N ALA A 25 -6.84 15.58 1.79
CA ALA A 25 -5.86 15.82 2.85
C ALA A 25 -5.76 14.60 3.78
N TYR A 26 -4.56 14.35 4.31
CA TYR A 26 -4.28 13.24 5.21
C TYR A 26 -3.72 13.76 6.54
N ILE A 27 -4.26 13.28 7.68
CA ILE A 27 -3.64 13.48 9.00
C ILE A 27 -3.00 12.16 9.45
N LEU A 28 -1.68 12.09 9.32
CA LEU A 28 -0.88 10.97 9.79
C LEU A 28 -0.31 11.24 11.18
N GLY A 29 -0.37 10.23 12.06
CA GLY A 29 0.45 10.20 13.27
C GLY A 29 0.13 11.28 14.32
N LEU A 30 -1.12 11.77 14.42
CA LEU A 30 -1.51 12.74 15.44
C LEU A 30 -1.28 12.15 16.86
N ARG A 31 -0.43 12.81 17.65
CA ARG A 31 -0.15 12.43 19.05
C ARG A 31 -0.28 13.63 19.98
N VAL A 32 -0.75 13.35 21.20
CA VAL A 32 -0.71 14.27 22.34
C VAL A 32 -0.01 13.57 23.49
N SER A 33 1.00 14.24 24.07
CA SER A 33 1.75 13.75 25.22
C SER A 33 0.81 13.31 26.35
N PRO A 34 1.05 12.15 27.01
CA PRO A 34 0.19 11.66 28.10
C PRO A 34 -0.15 12.71 29.16
N SER A 35 0.82 13.53 29.59
CA SER A 35 0.63 14.58 30.60
C SER A 35 -0.26 15.74 30.15
N HIS A 36 -0.54 15.85 28.86
CA HIS A 36 -1.33 16.92 28.26
C HIS A 36 -2.63 16.40 27.62
N ARG A 37 -2.98 15.13 27.88
CA ARG A 37 -4.24 14.56 27.40
C ARG A 37 -5.43 15.15 28.15
N ARG A 38 -6.61 15.08 27.54
CA ARG A 38 -7.89 15.59 28.09
C ARG A 38 -7.96 17.11 28.30
N MET A 39 -6.97 17.88 27.85
CA MET A 39 -6.98 19.35 27.84
C MET A 39 -7.53 19.95 26.54
N GLY A 40 -8.19 19.15 25.69
CA GLY A 40 -8.73 19.60 24.40
C GLY A 40 -7.70 19.84 23.29
N ILE A 41 -6.40 19.59 23.53
CA ILE A 41 -5.32 19.86 22.58
C ILE A 41 -5.50 19.11 21.26
N GLY A 42 -5.79 17.81 21.30
CA GLY A 42 -5.99 17.01 20.09
C GLY A 42 -7.11 17.55 19.20
N LEU A 43 -8.22 18.01 19.81
CA LEU A 43 -9.32 18.63 19.08
C LEU A 43 -8.91 19.96 18.43
N LYS A 44 -8.16 20.81 19.17
CA LYS A 44 -7.64 22.07 18.63
C LYS A 44 -6.70 21.83 17.45
N LEU A 45 -5.81 20.83 17.55
CA LEU A 45 -4.90 20.45 16.46
C LEU A 45 -5.68 20.02 15.21
N VAL A 46 -6.66 19.11 15.34
CA VAL A 46 -7.46 18.66 14.19
C VAL A 46 -8.20 19.83 13.54
N ARG A 47 -8.84 20.71 14.32
CA ARG A 47 -9.54 21.88 13.78
C ARG A 47 -8.62 22.81 12.99
N ARG A 48 -7.43 23.10 13.53
CA ARG A 48 -6.45 23.95 12.85
C ARG A 48 -5.93 23.31 11.55
N MET A 49 -5.72 21.99 11.55
CA MET A 49 -5.36 21.26 10.33
C MET A 49 -6.48 21.31 9.30
N GLU A 50 -7.74 21.12 9.70
CA GLU A 50 -8.89 21.23 8.78
C GLU A 50 -9.04 22.63 8.18
N GLU A 51 -8.82 23.69 8.96
CA GLU A 51 -8.78 25.07 8.44
C GLU A 51 -7.70 25.21 7.37
N TRP A 52 -6.47 24.78 7.66
CA TRP A 52 -5.37 24.81 6.70
C TRP A 52 -5.66 23.97 5.46
N PHE A 53 -6.30 22.80 5.60
CA PHE A 53 -6.72 21.98 4.46
C PHE A 53 -7.74 22.71 3.58
N ARG A 54 -8.73 23.38 4.16
CA ARG A 54 -9.70 24.21 3.42
C ARG A 54 -9.01 25.37 2.70
N GLU A 55 -8.07 26.06 3.36
CA GLU A 55 -7.26 27.12 2.76
C GLU A 55 -6.46 26.63 1.55
N ASN A 56 -6.02 25.36 1.55
CA ASN A 56 -5.32 24.71 0.44
C ASN A 56 -6.25 24.05 -0.61
N GLY A 57 -7.56 24.19 -0.42
CA GLY A 57 -8.59 23.69 -1.32
C GLY A 57 -8.79 22.17 -1.26
N ALA A 58 -8.46 21.52 -0.14
CA ALA A 58 -8.83 20.13 0.08
C ALA A 58 -10.36 20.02 0.25
N GLU A 59 -10.97 19.09 -0.46
CA GLU A 59 -12.40 18.81 -0.40
C GLU A 59 -12.72 17.76 0.67
N TYR A 60 -11.76 16.89 0.95
CA TYR A 60 -11.87 15.83 1.93
C TYR A 60 -10.63 15.80 2.83
N SER A 61 -10.80 15.28 4.03
CA SER A 61 -9.72 14.91 4.95
C SER A 61 -9.95 13.48 5.41
N TYR A 62 -8.90 12.67 5.47
CA TYR A 62 -8.98 11.33 6.05
C TYR A 62 -7.86 11.08 7.06
N ILE A 63 -8.06 10.03 7.84
CA ILE A 63 -7.11 9.50 8.81
C ILE A 63 -7.11 7.98 8.76
N ALA A 64 -6.02 7.38 9.20
CA ALA A 64 -5.93 5.96 9.54
C ALA A 64 -5.69 5.82 11.05
N THR A 65 -6.35 4.84 11.68
CA THR A 65 -6.17 4.52 13.10
C THR A 65 -6.57 3.08 13.39
N GLU A 66 -5.81 2.41 14.27
CA GLU A 66 -6.21 1.09 14.76
C GLU A 66 -7.60 1.14 15.41
N ASN A 67 -8.40 0.09 15.17
CA ASN A 67 -9.79 0.02 15.62
C ASN A 67 -9.93 0.01 17.16
N ASP A 68 -8.88 -0.40 17.88
CA ASP A 68 -8.82 -0.46 19.34
C ASP A 68 -8.35 0.87 19.97
N ASN A 69 -7.86 1.82 19.18
CA ASN A 69 -7.50 3.15 19.63
C ASN A 69 -8.75 4.02 19.83
N GLN A 70 -9.53 3.67 20.86
CA GLN A 70 -10.81 4.30 21.20
C GLN A 70 -10.70 5.82 21.41
N ALA A 71 -9.54 6.32 21.83
CA ALA A 71 -9.31 7.75 21.98
C ALA A 71 -9.26 8.48 20.63
N SER A 72 -8.54 7.92 19.65
CA SER A 72 -8.48 8.45 18.29
C SER A 72 -9.83 8.32 17.61
N VAL A 73 -10.44 7.13 17.63
CA VAL A 73 -11.76 6.88 17.03
C VAL A 73 -12.78 7.89 17.53
N LYS A 74 -12.94 8.04 18.87
CA LYS A 74 -13.91 8.99 19.45
C LYS A 74 -13.58 10.46 19.14
N LEU A 75 -12.30 10.83 19.05
CA LEU A 75 -11.93 12.20 18.66
C LEU A 75 -12.44 12.49 17.26
N PHE A 76 -12.11 11.63 16.28
CA PHE A 76 -12.45 11.89 14.89
C PHE A 76 -13.94 11.70 14.61
N THR A 77 -14.55 10.60 15.06
CA THR A 77 -15.95 10.30 14.73
C THR A 77 -16.93 11.14 15.54
N ASN A 78 -16.71 11.32 16.84
CA ASN A 78 -17.70 11.96 17.71
C ASN A 78 -17.48 13.46 17.90
N LYS A 79 -16.24 13.96 17.74
CA LYS A 79 -15.90 15.36 18.02
C LYS A 79 -15.52 16.16 16.78
N CYS A 80 -14.98 15.50 15.75
CA CYS A 80 -14.56 16.17 14.52
C CYS A 80 -15.49 15.89 13.33
N GLY A 81 -16.46 14.99 13.45
CA GLY A 81 -17.45 14.72 12.40
C GLY A 81 -16.90 13.90 11.22
N TYR A 82 -15.95 13.01 11.47
CA TYR A 82 -15.50 12.03 10.47
C TYR A 82 -16.42 10.81 10.48
N SER A 83 -16.67 10.26 9.30
CA SER A 83 -17.37 8.99 9.12
C SER A 83 -16.36 7.86 8.95
N LYS A 84 -16.69 6.66 9.43
CA LYS A 84 -15.92 5.45 9.09
C LYS A 84 -16.02 5.23 7.58
N PHE A 85 -14.90 4.95 6.93
CA PHE A 85 -14.80 4.90 5.47
C PHE A 85 -14.35 3.52 4.98
N ARG A 86 -13.12 3.12 5.31
CA ARG A 86 -12.56 1.82 4.93
C ARG A 86 -11.92 1.15 6.15
N ALA A 87 -11.71 -0.16 6.04
CA ALA A 87 -11.01 -0.94 7.04
C ALA A 87 -10.04 -1.91 6.36
N PRO A 88 -8.96 -1.42 5.72
CA PRO A 88 -7.92 -2.28 5.19
C PRO A 88 -7.20 -3.07 6.28
N SER A 89 -6.41 -4.06 5.87
CA SER A 89 -5.50 -4.76 6.75
C SER A 89 -4.05 -4.49 6.35
N ILE A 90 -3.22 -4.23 7.36
CA ILE A 90 -1.78 -4.16 7.20
C ILE A 90 -1.21 -5.56 7.37
N LEU A 91 -0.62 -6.10 6.31
CA LEU A 91 -0.05 -7.44 6.27
C LEU A 91 1.48 -7.36 6.30
N VAL A 92 2.08 -8.00 7.31
CA VAL A 92 3.53 -7.95 7.53
C VAL A 92 4.15 -9.33 7.37
N GLN A 93 5.05 -9.46 6.40
CA GLN A 93 5.90 -10.62 6.19
C GLN A 93 7.27 -10.38 6.84
N PRO A 94 7.71 -11.24 7.77
CA PRO A 94 9.11 -11.21 8.22
C PRO A 94 10.07 -11.56 7.08
N VAL A 95 11.21 -10.88 7.06
CA VAL A 95 12.33 -11.24 6.17
C VAL A 95 13.18 -12.32 6.85
N PHE A 96 13.14 -13.53 6.30
CA PHE A 96 13.88 -14.68 6.78
C PHE A 96 15.37 -14.57 6.48
N ALA A 97 16.17 -15.40 7.18
CA ALA A 97 17.60 -15.45 6.94
C ALA A 97 17.95 -16.22 5.65
N HIS A 98 17.12 -17.17 5.23
CA HIS A 98 17.21 -17.81 3.92
C HIS A 98 16.53 -16.97 2.81
N ARG A 99 16.82 -17.28 1.54
CA ARG A 99 16.08 -16.72 0.39
C ARG A 99 14.84 -17.56 0.12
N VAL A 100 13.71 -16.91 -0.14
CA VAL A 100 12.48 -17.59 -0.54
C VAL A 100 12.64 -18.10 -1.97
N ARG A 101 12.34 -19.39 -2.17
CA ARG A 101 12.36 -20.00 -3.50
C ARG A 101 11.16 -19.52 -4.32
N ILE A 102 11.45 -18.91 -5.46
CA ILE A 102 10.44 -18.54 -6.46
C ILE A 102 10.28 -19.73 -7.43
N THR A 103 9.04 -20.07 -7.77
CA THR A 103 8.75 -21.17 -8.71
C THR A 103 9.26 -20.83 -10.11
N LYS A 104 9.87 -21.81 -10.80
CA LYS A 104 10.33 -21.66 -12.20
C LYS A 104 9.17 -21.57 -13.20
N ARG A 105 7.93 -21.81 -12.76
CA ARG A 105 6.71 -21.72 -13.59
C ARG A 105 6.20 -20.28 -13.77
N VAL A 106 6.91 -19.30 -13.22
CA VAL A 106 6.57 -17.88 -13.31
C VAL A 106 7.75 -17.13 -13.91
N THR A 107 7.49 -16.28 -14.90
CA THR A 107 8.46 -15.27 -15.33
C THR A 107 8.11 -13.95 -14.63
N ILE A 108 9.10 -13.33 -14.00
CA ILE A 108 8.96 -12.00 -13.38
C ILE A 108 9.75 -10.99 -14.21
N ILE A 109 9.10 -9.89 -14.57
CA ILE A 109 9.64 -8.84 -15.44
C ILE A 109 9.60 -7.53 -14.67
N LYS A 110 10.74 -6.85 -14.57
CA LYS A 110 10.80 -5.49 -14.03
C LYS A 110 10.42 -4.51 -15.13
N LEU A 111 9.42 -3.68 -14.88
CA LEU A 111 8.95 -2.67 -15.83
C LEU A 111 9.80 -1.41 -15.77
N THR A 112 9.86 -0.69 -16.89
CA THR A 112 10.28 0.71 -16.90
C THR A 112 9.23 1.57 -16.17
N PRO A 113 9.58 2.76 -15.63
CA PRO A 113 8.60 3.65 -15.01
C PRO A 113 7.43 4.03 -15.94
N SER A 114 7.71 4.25 -17.23
CA SER A 114 6.69 4.57 -18.25
C SER A 114 5.71 3.40 -18.49
N ASP A 115 6.22 2.17 -18.59
CA ASP A 115 5.37 0.99 -18.71
C ASP A 115 4.53 0.75 -17.46
N ALA A 116 5.13 0.93 -16.28
CA ALA A 116 4.43 0.80 -15.01
C ALA A 116 3.30 1.85 -14.89
N GLU A 117 3.56 3.09 -15.32
CA GLU A 117 2.56 4.16 -15.31
C GLU A 117 1.38 3.80 -16.20
N SER A 118 1.64 3.40 -17.43
CA SER A 118 0.61 3.04 -18.41
C SER A 118 -0.26 1.87 -17.92
N LEU A 119 0.37 0.86 -17.33
CA LEU A 119 -0.31 -0.27 -16.70
C LEU A 119 -1.15 0.18 -15.52
N TYR A 120 -0.60 0.97 -14.61
CA TYR A 120 -1.30 1.44 -13.40
C TYR A 120 -2.47 2.34 -13.74
N ARG A 121 -2.31 3.29 -14.66
CA ARG A 121 -3.41 4.15 -15.10
C ARG A 121 -4.53 3.35 -15.76
N ARG A 122 -4.24 2.29 -16.52
CA ARG A 122 -5.29 1.45 -17.10
C ARG A 122 -5.98 0.58 -16.06
N ARG A 123 -5.24 0.09 -15.05
CA ARG A 123 -5.76 -0.87 -14.06
C ARG A 123 -6.44 -0.22 -12.86
N PHE A 124 -5.96 0.93 -12.43
CA PHE A 124 -6.31 1.54 -11.14
C PHE A 124 -6.94 2.94 -11.25
N SER A 125 -7.15 3.49 -12.45
CA SER A 125 -7.71 4.85 -12.63
C SER A 125 -9.00 5.12 -11.86
N THR A 126 -9.83 4.09 -11.66
CA THR A 126 -11.08 4.16 -10.89
C THR A 126 -11.01 3.51 -9.52
N THR A 127 -9.82 3.05 -9.11
CA THR A 127 -9.60 2.57 -7.75
C THR A 127 -9.49 3.76 -6.82
N GLU A 128 -10.18 3.70 -5.69
CA GLU A 128 -10.14 4.77 -4.69
C GLU A 128 -8.70 5.03 -4.24
N PHE A 129 -8.36 6.29 -4.02
CA PHE A 129 -7.03 6.77 -3.60
C PHE A 129 -5.92 6.61 -4.65
N PHE A 130 -6.23 6.22 -5.89
CA PHE A 130 -5.23 6.20 -6.95
C PHE A 130 -4.71 7.61 -7.25
N PRO A 131 -3.40 7.88 -7.09
CA PRO A 131 -2.87 9.22 -7.20
C PRO A 131 -2.85 9.69 -8.66
N ARG A 132 -3.24 10.94 -8.88
CA ARG A 132 -3.19 11.57 -10.21
C ARG A 132 -1.77 11.59 -10.77
N ASP A 133 -0.79 11.80 -9.88
CA ASP A 133 0.65 11.91 -10.14
C ASP A 133 1.40 10.59 -9.91
N ILE A 134 0.78 9.45 -10.22
CA ILE A 134 1.42 8.12 -10.07
C ILE A 134 2.80 8.02 -10.73
N ASP A 135 3.03 8.76 -11.82
CA ASP A 135 4.33 8.90 -12.49
C ASP A 135 5.41 9.40 -11.53
N SER A 136 5.10 10.34 -10.65
CA SER A 136 6.03 10.90 -9.67
C SER A 136 6.39 9.87 -8.59
N VAL A 137 5.45 8.99 -8.23
CA VAL A 137 5.71 7.85 -7.34
C VAL A 137 6.62 6.84 -8.03
N LEU A 138 6.30 6.46 -9.27
CA LEU A 138 7.04 5.43 -10.01
C LEU A 138 8.47 5.83 -10.38
N ASN A 139 8.71 7.13 -10.61
CA ASN A 139 10.04 7.69 -10.88
C ASN A 139 10.84 8.05 -9.62
N ASN A 140 10.25 7.91 -8.42
CA ASN A 140 10.95 8.22 -7.18
C ASN A 140 12.07 7.21 -6.91
N LYS A 141 13.22 7.68 -6.39
CA LYS A 141 14.35 6.82 -6.00
C LYS A 141 14.00 5.74 -4.96
N LEU A 142 12.94 5.96 -4.17
CA LEU A 142 12.45 5.00 -3.18
C LEU A 142 11.62 3.88 -3.82
N ASN A 143 11.13 4.05 -5.06
CA ASN A 143 10.54 2.95 -5.81
C ASN A 143 11.66 2.04 -6.35
N LEU A 144 11.81 0.86 -5.74
CA LEU A 144 12.81 -0.12 -6.15
C LEU A 144 12.43 -0.81 -7.48
N GLY A 145 11.16 -0.74 -7.86
CA GLY A 145 10.68 -1.20 -9.14
C GLY A 145 9.22 -1.65 -9.11
N THR A 146 8.64 -1.73 -10.30
CA THR A 146 7.36 -2.38 -10.56
C THR A 146 7.63 -3.70 -11.28
N PHE A 147 6.99 -4.77 -10.82
CA PHE A 147 7.26 -6.12 -11.29
C PHE A 147 5.96 -6.79 -11.73
N VAL A 148 5.97 -7.35 -12.93
CA VAL A 148 4.86 -8.14 -13.48
C VAL A 148 5.24 -9.61 -13.46
N ALA A 149 4.32 -10.46 -13.02
CA ALA A 149 4.44 -11.91 -13.07
C ALA A 149 3.46 -12.50 -14.07
N VAL A 150 3.97 -13.35 -14.95
CA VAL A 150 3.23 -14.06 -16.01
C VAL A 150 3.60 -15.54 -16.00
N PRO A 151 2.82 -16.43 -16.68
CA PRO A 151 3.21 -17.81 -16.87
C PRO A 151 4.60 -17.92 -17.51
N HIS A 152 5.37 -18.92 -17.11
CA HIS A 152 6.67 -19.17 -17.72
C HIS A 152 6.54 -19.43 -19.23
N GLY A 153 7.45 -18.86 -20.00
CA GLY A 153 7.47 -18.98 -21.46
C GLY A 153 6.55 -18.00 -22.22
N THR A 154 5.66 -17.26 -21.53
CA THR A 154 4.83 -16.23 -22.20
C THR A 154 5.67 -15.08 -22.75
N TYR A 155 6.60 -14.59 -21.95
CA TYR A 155 7.59 -13.58 -22.33
C TYR A 155 8.94 -13.97 -21.75
N LEU A 156 10.01 -13.56 -22.41
CA LEU A 156 11.36 -13.50 -21.83
C LEU A 156 11.53 -12.16 -21.10
N THR A 157 12.44 -12.10 -20.13
CA THR A 157 12.73 -10.85 -19.40
C THR A 157 13.14 -9.71 -20.33
N GLU A 158 13.84 -10.03 -21.42
CA GLU A 158 14.29 -9.06 -22.44
C GLU A 158 13.24 -8.78 -23.53
N SER A 159 12.17 -9.57 -23.58
CA SER A 159 11.16 -9.49 -24.65
C SER A 159 9.85 -8.86 -24.17
N TRP A 160 9.90 -7.98 -23.16
CA TRP A 160 8.72 -7.26 -22.70
C TRP A 160 8.10 -6.49 -23.89
N PRO A 161 6.83 -6.74 -24.24
CA PRO A 161 6.24 -6.19 -25.47
C PRO A 161 5.85 -4.71 -25.33
N GLY A 162 6.05 -4.09 -24.17
CA GLY A 162 5.48 -2.80 -23.81
C GLY A 162 4.09 -2.95 -23.18
N SER A 163 3.77 -2.03 -22.26
CA SER A 163 2.51 -2.02 -21.52
C SER A 163 1.26 -1.93 -22.41
N GLU A 164 1.30 -1.18 -23.51
CA GLU A 164 0.17 -1.06 -24.45
C GLU A 164 -0.18 -2.40 -25.09
N ARG A 165 0.83 -3.12 -25.62
CA ARG A 165 0.65 -4.44 -26.24
C ARG A 165 0.24 -5.49 -25.22
N PHE A 166 0.88 -5.48 -24.04
CA PHE A 166 0.51 -6.36 -22.93
C PHE A 166 -0.97 -6.19 -22.56
N LEU A 167 -1.46 -4.96 -22.45
CA LEU A 167 -2.83 -4.71 -22.04
C LEU A 167 -3.84 -4.86 -23.20
N ALA A 168 -3.40 -4.81 -24.46
CA ALA A 168 -4.25 -5.11 -25.61
C ALA A 168 -4.60 -6.59 -25.70
N ASN A 169 -3.65 -7.47 -25.33
CA ASN A 169 -3.86 -8.91 -25.31
C ASN A 169 -3.07 -9.55 -24.14
N PRO A 170 -3.54 -9.38 -22.89
CA PRO A 170 -2.83 -9.92 -21.74
C PRO A 170 -2.94 -11.45 -21.71
N PRO A 171 -1.95 -12.15 -21.13
CA PRO A 171 -2.09 -13.58 -20.87
C PRO A 171 -3.27 -13.84 -19.91
N GLU A 172 -3.84 -15.04 -19.98
CA GLU A 172 -5.01 -15.45 -19.18
C GLU A 172 -4.83 -15.15 -17.68
N SER A 173 -3.61 -15.30 -17.17
CA SER A 173 -3.27 -14.90 -15.80
C SER A 173 -2.05 -14.00 -15.78
N TRP A 174 -2.09 -13.00 -14.91
CA TRP A 174 -0.95 -12.13 -14.60
C TRP A 174 -1.13 -11.47 -13.24
N ALA A 175 -0.04 -10.94 -12.68
CA ALA A 175 -0.08 -10.08 -11.49
C ALA A 175 0.97 -8.98 -11.58
N VAL A 176 0.77 -7.90 -10.83
CA VAL A 176 1.70 -6.78 -10.71
C VAL A 176 1.77 -6.30 -9.27
N LEU A 177 2.95 -5.83 -8.85
CA LEU A 177 3.12 -4.98 -7.68
C LEU A 177 4.38 -4.12 -7.82
N SER A 178 4.47 -3.07 -7.00
CA SER A 178 5.67 -2.28 -6.82
C SER A 178 6.27 -2.46 -5.43
N VAL A 179 7.56 -2.19 -5.29
CA VAL A 179 8.28 -2.24 -4.00
C VAL A 179 8.84 -0.87 -3.69
N TRP A 180 8.47 -0.33 -2.53
CA TRP A 180 8.93 0.94 -1.99
C TRP A 180 9.90 0.76 -0.83
N ASN A 181 10.96 1.57 -0.79
CA ASN A 181 12.02 1.50 0.20
C ASN A 181 11.75 2.46 1.37
N CYS A 182 11.03 2.01 2.40
CA CYS A 182 10.83 2.79 3.62
C CYS A 182 12.08 2.86 4.50
N LYS A 183 13.02 1.90 4.37
CA LYS A 183 14.25 1.82 5.20
C LYS A 183 15.11 3.10 5.12
N ASP A 184 15.14 3.74 3.95
CA ASP A 184 15.92 4.95 3.74
C ASP A 184 15.23 6.22 4.29
N VAL A 185 13.97 6.09 4.74
CA VAL A 185 13.20 7.16 5.38
C VAL A 185 13.21 6.99 6.90
N PHE A 186 12.92 5.78 7.39
CA PHE A 186 12.90 5.48 8.82
C PHE A 186 13.24 4.02 9.11
N LYS A 187 13.50 3.74 10.39
CA LYS A 187 13.70 2.39 10.93
C LYS A 187 12.79 2.16 12.11
N LEU A 188 12.38 0.91 12.30
CA LEU A 188 11.61 0.48 13.46
C LEU A 188 12.47 -0.32 14.42
N GLU A 189 12.04 -0.37 15.68
CA GLU A 189 12.65 -1.20 16.71
C GLU A 189 11.55 -1.72 17.63
N VAL A 190 11.42 -3.04 17.73
CA VAL A 190 10.48 -3.66 18.67
C VAL A 190 11.10 -3.64 20.07
N ARG A 191 10.55 -2.78 20.93
CA ARG A 191 10.93 -2.66 22.34
C ARG A 191 10.01 -3.46 23.25
N GLY A 192 10.44 -3.69 24.49
CA GLY A 192 9.65 -4.37 25.53
C GLY A 192 9.69 -5.91 25.51
N ALA A 193 10.42 -6.55 24.59
CA ALA A 193 10.58 -8.00 24.60
C ALA A 193 11.56 -8.50 25.70
N SER A 194 11.19 -9.57 26.40
CA SER A 194 12.04 -10.20 27.42
C SER A 194 13.32 -10.80 26.83
N ARG A 195 14.38 -10.94 27.66
CA ARG A 195 15.66 -11.55 27.24
C ARG A 195 15.47 -12.97 26.68
N VAL A 196 14.57 -13.75 27.29
CA VAL A 196 14.22 -15.10 26.84
C VAL A 196 13.61 -15.07 25.44
N ARG A 197 12.65 -14.18 25.17
CA ARG A 197 12.02 -14.03 23.85
C ARG A 197 13.02 -13.58 22.79
N LYS A 198 13.93 -12.65 23.14
CA LYS A 198 15.04 -12.23 22.28
C LYS A 198 15.99 -13.39 21.96
N GLY A 199 16.29 -14.23 22.95
CA GLY A 199 17.09 -15.45 22.81
C GLY A 199 16.46 -16.44 21.83
N PHE A 200 15.19 -16.81 22.05
CA PHE A 200 14.46 -17.72 21.15
C PHE A 200 14.43 -17.20 19.71
N ALA A 201 14.10 -15.93 19.50
CA ALA A 201 14.11 -15.32 18.17
C ALA A 201 15.50 -15.41 17.51
N LYS A 202 16.57 -15.13 18.26
CA LYS A 202 17.95 -15.30 17.77
C LYS A 202 18.24 -16.75 17.37
N THR A 203 17.82 -17.72 18.18
CA THR A 203 17.97 -19.14 17.87
C THR A 203 17.26 -19.52 16.57
N THR A 204 16.01 -19.05 16.34
CA THR A 204 15.30 -19.33 15.07
C THR A 204 16.08 -18.83 13.85
N ARG A 205 16.74 -17.67 13.95
CA ARG A 205 17.59 -17.14 12.86
C ARG A 205 18.85 -17.96 12.64
N LEU A 206 19.49 -18.41 13.72
CA LEU A 206 20.71 -19.21 13.63
C LEU A 206 20.43 -20.57 12.98
N VAL A 207 19.33 -21.22 13.38
CA VAL A 207 18.89 -22.48 12.77
C VAL A 207 18.58 -22.26 11.28
N ASP A 208 17.80 -21.23 10.93
CA ASP A 208 17.48 -20.90 9.54
C ASP A 208 18.73 -20.66 8.67
N ARG A 209 19.76 -20.01 9.23
CA ARG A 209 21.06 -19.83 8.54
C ARG A 209 21.85 -21.13 8.39
N ALA A 210 21.76 -22.04 9.36
CA ALA A 210 22.50 -23.30 9.36
C ALA A 210 21.89 -24.34 8.42
N VAL A 211 20.55 -24.35 8.29
CA VAL A 211 19.81 -25.33 7.47
C VAL A 211 18.83 -24.66 6.48
N PRO A 212 19.31 -23.77 5.58
CA PRO A 212 18.45 -22.93 4.74
C PRO A 212 17.58 -23.72 3.75
N TRP A 213 17.96 -24.96 3.40
CA TRP A 213 17.17 -25.81 2.50
C TRP A 213 15.84 -26.27 3.11
N LEU A 214 15.68 -26.22 4.44
CA LEU A 214 14.42 -26.53 5.11
C LEU A 214 13.39 -25.39 4.99
N ASN A 215 13.81 -24.20 4.54
CA ASN A 215 12.95 -23.01 4.39
C ASN A 215 12.13 -22.71 5.65
N LEU A 216 12.75 -22.83 6.83
CA LEU A 216 12.06 -22.64 8.10
C LEU A 216 11.77 -21.15 8.32
N PRO A 217 10.52 -20.77 8.64
CA PRO A 217 10.22 -19.39 9.01
C PRO A 217 11.02 -18.97 10.25
N SER A 218 11.76 -17.86 10.16
CA SER A 218 12.58 -17.35 11.26
C SER A 218 12.20 -15.93 11.65
N VAL A 219 12.42 -15.56 12.91
CA VAL A 219 12.11 -14.21 13.41
C VAL A 219 13.26 -13.27 13.04
N PRO A 220 13.07 -12.23 12.22
CA PRO A 220 14.13 -11.29 11.86
C PRO A 220 14.70 -10.56 13.08
N GLU A 221 15.84 -9.87 12.92
CA GLU A 221 16.38 -9.03 13.98
C GLU A 221 15.55 -7.75 14.13
N VAL A 222 14.39 -7.88 14.77
CA VAL A 222 13.44 -6.78 15.00
C VAL A 222 13.68 -6.02 16.30
N PHE A 223 14.60 -6.50 17.16
CA PHE A 223 14.92 -5.88 18.46
C PHE A 223 16.07 -4.87 18.38
N ARG A 224 16.58 -4.62 17.18
CA ARG A 224 17.48 -3.53 16.81
C ARG A 224 16.83 -2.76 15.66
N PRO A 225 17.26 -1.51 15.37
CA PRO A 225 16.73 -0.75 14.24
C PRO A 225 16.75 -1.55 12.93
N PHE A 226 15.57 -1.81 12.36
CA PHE A 226 15.38 -2.55 11.12
C PHE A 226 14.60 -1.74 10.09
N GLY A 227 14.89 -2.00 8.81
CA GLY A 227 14.19 -1.37 7.68
C GLY A 227 12.94 -2.14 7.25
N ILE A 228 12.08 -1.47 6.49
CA ILE A 228 10.87 -2.03 5.89
C ILE A 228 10.92 -1.78 4.38
N HIS A 229 10.47 -2.76 3.59
CA HIS A 229 9.98 -2.48 2.25
C HIS A 229 8.45 -2.55 2.24
N PHE A 230 7.81 -1.60 1.56
CA PHE A 230 6.36 -1.55 1.44
C PHE A 230 5.93 -1.97 0.03
N LEU A 231 4.93 -2.84 -0.09
CA LEU A 231 4.37 -3.26 -1.37
C LEU A 231 3.10 -2.45 -1.65
N TYR A 232 3.03 -1.88 -2.85
CA TYR A 232 1.90 -1.07 -3.30
C TYR A 232 1.53 -1.40 -4.76
N GLY A 233 0.38 -0.91 -5.22
CA GLY A 233 -0.10 -1.16 -6.59
C GLY A 233 -0.37 -2.63 -6.88
N LEU A 234 -0.86 -3.38 -5.89
CA LEU A 234 -1.19 -4.80 -6.05
C LEU A 234 -2.33 -4.96 -7.05
N GLY A 235 -2.09 -5.71 -8.12
CA GLY A 235 -3.08 -6.01 -9.13
C GLY A 235 -2.83 -7.34 -9.82
N GLY A 236 -3.81 -7.80 -10.57
CA GLY A 236 -3.74 -9.08 -11.28
C GLY A 236 -5.10 -9.57 -11.72
N GLU A 237 -5.09 -10.51 -12.65
CA GLU A 237 -6.26 -11.12 -13.25
C GLU A 237 -5.97 -12.60 -13.57
N GLY A 238 -7.03 -13.39 -13.66
CA GLY A 238 -6.96 -14.80 -14.04
C GLY A 238 -6.81 -15.80 -12.88
N PRO A 239 -7.01 -17.10 -13.16
CA PRO A 239 -7.03 -18.17 -12.14
C PRO A 239 -5.70 -18.37 -11.41
N LEU A 240 -4.57 -17.92 -11.98
CA LEU A 240 -3.25 -18.05 -11.36
C LEU A 240 -2.77 -16.76 -10.67
N ALA A 241 -3.55 -15.68 -10.67
CA ALA A 241 -3.14 -14.38 -10.14
C ALA A 241 -2.63 -14.46 -8.69
N VAL A 242 -3.32 -15.20 -7.82
CA VAL A 242 -2.90 -15.43 -6.42
C VAL A 242 -1.52 -16.09 -6.33
N LYS A 243 -1.22 -17.05 -7.21
CA LYS A 243 0.10 -17.71 -7.26
C LYS A 243 1.18 -16.76 -7.77
N PHE A 244 0.84 -15.87 -8.69
CA PHE A 244 1.76 -14.87 -9.23
C PHE A 244 2.04 -13.77 -8.21
N VAL A 245 1.04 -13.30 -7.46
CA VAL A 245 1.24 -12.42 -6.30
C VAL A 245 2.17 -13.06 -5.27
N LYS A 246 1.97 -14.35 -4.94
CA LYS A 246 2.88 -15.06 -4.04
C LYS A 246 4.33 -15.09 -4.56
N ALA A 247 4.53 -15.26 -5.87
CA ALA A 247 5.85 -15.22 -6.49
C ALA A 247 6.48 -13.81 -6.40
N LEU A 248 5.68 -12.76 -6.65
CA LEU A 248 6.11 -11.37 -6.51
C LEU A 248 6.44 -11.00 -5.05
N CYS A 249 5.67 -11.47 -4.06
CA CYS A 249 6.00 -11.31 -2.64
C CYS A 249 7.33 -12.03 -2.30
N GLY A 250 7.58 -13.21 -2.89
CA GLY A 250 8.87 -13.91 -2.75
C GLY A 250 10.05 -13.11 -3.31
N LEU A 251 9.87 -12.46 -4.47
CA LEU A 251 10.85 -11.52 -5.04
C LEU A 251 11.08 -10.34 -4.09
N ALA A 252 10.02 -9.69 -3.64
CA ALA A 252 10.12 -8.53 -2.75
C ALA A 252 10.77 -8.87 -1.41
N HIS A 253 10.48 -10.06 -0.84
CA HIS A 253 11.17 -10.59 0.32
C HIS A 253 12.68 -10.73 0.08
N ASN A 254 13.09 -11.34 -1.04
CA ASN A 254 14.51 -11.52 -1.35
C ASN A 254 15.22 -10.18 -1.56
N LEU A 255 14.57 -9.21 -2.22
CA LEU A 255 15.06 -7.84 -2.35
C LEU A 255 15.20 -7.16 -0.98
N ALA A 256 14.20 -7.29 -0.12
CA ALA A 256 14.24 -6.77 1.26
C ALA A 256 15.40 -7.38 2.06
N LYS A 257 15.65 -8.68 1.91
CA LYS A 257 16.79 -9.37 2.53
C LYS A 257 18.13 -8.80 2.05
N GLU A 258 18.30 -8.56 0.76
CA GLU A 258 19.51 -7.96 0.18
C GLU A 258 19.74 -6.54 0.70
N CYS A 259 18.66 -5.78 0.88
CA CYS A 259 18.71 -4.43 1.43
C CYS A 259 18.83 -4.40 2.97
N GLY A 260 18.84 -5.54 3.65
CA GLY A 260 18.93 -5.62 5.11
C GLY A 260 17.67 -5.16 5.86
N CYS A 261 16.50 -5.25 5.21
CA CYS A 261 15.21 -4.99 5.83
C CYS A 261 14.79 -6.17 6.72
N GLY A 262 14.08 -5.86 7.81
CA GLY A 262 13.58 -6.87 8.73
C GLY A 262 12.21 -7.40 8.33
N VAL A 263 11.41 -6.60 7.63
CA VAL A 263 10.05 -6.98 7.22
C VAL A 263 9.70 -6.41 5.84
N VAL A 264 8.76 -7.06 5.18
CA VAL A 264 8.01 -6.54 4.04
C VAL A 264 6.57 -6.30 4.51
N ALA A 265 6.00 -5.15 4.21
CA ALA A 265 4.64 -4.80 4.59
C ALA A 265 3.81 -4.42 3.37
N THR A 266 2.50 -4.56 3.47
CA THR A 266 1.54 -4.05 2.48
C THR A 266 0.24 -3.77 3.18
N GLU A 267 -0.55 -2.86 2.65
CA GLU A 267 -1.89 -2.55 3.14
C GLU A 267 -2.89 -2.78 2.02
N VAL A 268 -3.91 -3.59 2.30
CA VAL A 268 -4.88 -4.04 1.29
C VAL A 268 -6.28 -4.01 1.85
N SER A 269 -7.28 -3.80 0.99
CA SER A 269 -8.69 -3.96 1.38
C SER A 269 -8.92 -5.35 1.97
N THR A 270 -9.81 -5.44 2.96
CA THR A 270 -10.20 -6.73 3.55
C THR A 270 -10.84 -7.67 2.51
N SER A 271 -11.49 -7.10 1.50
CA SER A 271 -12.14 -7.83 0.40
C SER A 271 -11.24 -8.09 -0.81
N GLU A 272 -9.95 -7.75 -0.75
CA GLU A 272 -9.03 -7.91 -1.87
C GLU A 272 -8.80 -9.41 -2.18
N PRO A 273 -9.21 -9.94 -3.35
CA PRO A 273 -9.04 -11.35 -3.67
C PRO A 273 -7.56 -11.78 -3.73
N LEU A 274 -6.66 -10.89 -4.15
CA LEU A 274 -5.24 -11.16 -4.25
C LEU A 274 -4.54 -11.27 -2.89
N ARG A 275 -5.21 -10.86 -1.81
CA ARG A 275 -4.75 -11.00 -0.42
C ARG A 275 -4.33 -12.43 -0.09
N LEU A 276 -5.01 -13.43 -0.67
CA LEU A 276 -4.70 -14.86 -0.47
C LEU A 276 -3.29 -15.24 -0.95
N GLY A 277 -2.68 -14.44 -1.83
CA GLY A 277 -1.34 -14.64 -2.34
C GLY A 277 -0.24 -14.05 -1.45
N ILE A 278 -0.60 -13.18 -0.50
CA ILE A 278 0.34 -12.40 0.31
C ILE A 278 0.75 -13.22 1.54
N PRO A 279 2.02 -13.64 1.67
CA PRO A 279 2.49 -14.29 2.89
C PRO A 279 2.61 -13.26 4.02
N TYR A 280 2.10 -13.55 5.21
CA TYR A 280 2.26 -12.66 6.37
C TYR A 280 2.19 -13.43 7.69
N TRP A 281 2.61 -12.77 8.78
CA TRP A 281 2.45 -13.29 10.14
C TRP A 281 1.39 -12.50 10.89
N LYS A 282 0.29 -13.16 11.29
CA LYS A 282 -0.82 -12.53 12.03
C LYS A 282 -0.38 -11.70 13.24
N ARG A 283 0.68 -12.12 13.94
CA ARG A 283 1.22 -11.42 15.12
C ARG A 283 1.93 -10.09 14.82
N LEU A 284 2.32 -9.86 13.57
CA LEU A 284 2.96 -8.62 13.12
C LEU A 284 2.02 -7.75 12.28
N SER A 285 0.86 -8.28 11.91
CA SER A 285 -0.13 -7.65 11.05
C SER A 285 -1.24 -6.97 11.85
N CYS A 286 -1.88 -5.97 11.27
CA CYS A 286 -3.13 -5.39 11.75
C CYS A 286 -4.28 -5.92 10.89
N ALA A 287 -5.28 -6.55 11.53
CA ALA A 287 -6.41 -7.12 10.82
C ALA A 287 -7.36 -6.04 10.27
N GLU A 288 -7.53 -4.93 11.00
CA GLU A 288 -8.43 -3.84 10.63
C GLU A 288 -7.81 -2.52 11.08
N ASP A 289 -7.22 -1.80 10.12
CA ASP A 289 -6.86 -0.41 10.29
C ASP A 289 -8.04 0.46 9.84
N LEU A 290 -8.62 1.24 10.74
CA LEU A 290 -9.83 2.00 10.46
C LEU A 290 -9.47 3.32 9.79
N TRP A 291 -9.90 3.46 8.54
CA TRP A 291 -9.84 4.73 7.82
C TRP A 291 -11.13 5.50 8.06
N CYS A 292 -11.01 6.75 8.50
CA CYS A 292 -12.14 7.66 8.66
C CYS A 292 -11.98 8.85 7.71
N ILE A 293 -13.07 9.30 7.08
CA ILE A 293 -13.07 10.41 6.14
C ILE A 293 -14.08 11.47 6.55
N LYS A 294 -13.78 12.73 6.23
CA LYS A 294 -14.66 13.88 6.41
C LYS A 294 -14.64 14.72 5.15
N ARG A 295 -15.81 15.17 4.71
CA ARG A 295 -15.95 16.21 3.69
C ARG A 295 -15.75 17.58 4.34
N LEU A 296 -14.94 18.44 3.71
CA LEU A 296 -14.57 19.75 4.26
C LEU A 296 -15.34 20.93 3.63
N GLY A 297 -15.95 20.75 2.46
CA GLY A 297 -16.67 21.80 1.72
C GLY A 297 -18.20 21.77 1.92
N GLU A 298 -18.80 22.96 2.05
CA GLU A 298 -20.25 23.14 2.32
C GLU A 298 -21.11 23.41 1.06
N TYR A 299 -20.51 23.83 -0.06
CA TYR A 299 -21.23 24.36 -1.24
C TYR A 299 -21.11 23.51 -2.52
N TYR A 300 -20.99 22.20 -2.39
CA TYR A 300 -20.81 21.32 -3.54
C TYR A 300 -22.11 20.59 -3.88
N SER A 301 -22.59 20.71 -5.12
CA SER A 301 -23.51 19.71 -5.67
C SER A 301 -22.79 18.38 -5.78
N ASP A 302 -23.49 17.25 -5.66
CA ASP A 302 -22.90 15.92 -5.87
C ASP A 302 -22.45 15.77 -7.32
N GLY A 303 -21.30 16.34 -7.67
CA GLY A 303 -20.68 16.25 -8.99
C GLY A 303 -20.45 14.80 -9.38
N SER A 304 -19.75 14.56 -10.49
CA SER A 304 -19.55 13.20 -11.05
C SER A 304 -18.94 12.15 -10.10
N VAL A 305 -18.40 12.56 -8.95
CA VAL A 305 -17.82 11.70 -7.91
C VAL A 305 -18.85 11.16 -6.90
N GLY A 306 -19.97 11.86 -6.70
CA GLY A 306 -20.82 11.66 -5.53
C GLY A 306 -20.10 11.99 -4.20
N ASP A 307 -20.71 11.60 -3.09
CA ASP A 307 -20.20 11.80 -1.74
C ASP A 307 -19.38 10.57 -1.29
N TRP A 308 -18.04 10.66 -1.27
CA TRP A 308 -17.15 9.58 -0.83
C TRP A 308 -17.44 9.15 0.61
N THR A 309 -17.97 10.02 1.47
CA THR A 309 -18.32 9.64 2.83
C THR A 309 -19.45 8.60 2.89
N LYS A 310 -20.16 8.39 1.78
CA LYS A 310 -21.28 7.46 1.61
C LYS A 310 -20.99 6.34 0.62
N SER A 311 -19.78 6.26 0.04
CA SER A 311 -19.48 5.25 -0.97
C SER A 311 -19.29 3.87 -0.32
N SER A 312 -19.89 2.85 -0.95
CA SER A 312 -19.71 1.46 -0.55
C SER A 312 -18.25 1.01 -0.76
N PRO A 313 -17.67 0.21 0.15
CA PRO A 313 -16.32 -0.31 -0.03
C PRO A 313 -16.17 -1.11 -1.32
N GLY A 314 -15.20 -0.71 -2.15
CA GLY A 314 -14.79 -1.49 -3.32
C GLY A 314 -13.99 -2.76 -2.95
N PRO A 315 -13.73 -3.65 -3.92
CA PRO A 315 -12.92 -4.84 -3.72
C PRO A 315 -11.46 -4.50 -3.38
N SER A 316 -10.96 -3.37 -3.89
CA SER A 316 -9.57 -2.92 -3.77
C SER A 316 -9.50 -1.45 -3.40
N ILE A 317 -8.39 -1.06 -2.77
CA ILE A 317 -8.01 0.33 -2.53
C ILE A 317 -6.57 0.51 -3.02
N PHE A 318 -6.21 1.72 -3.45
CA PHE A 318 -4.82 2.05 -3.73
C PHE A 318 -4.22 2.74 -2.51
N VAL A 319 -3.08 2.23 -2.02
CA VAL A 319 -2.36 2.84 -0.90
C VAL A 319 -1.13 3.53 -1.47
N ASP A 320 -1.05 4.85 -1.30
CA ASP A 320 0.09 5.62 -1.77
C ASP A 320 1.32 5.31 -0.89
N PRO A 321 2.42 4.79 -1.46
CA PRO A 321 3.59 4.41 -0.65
C PRO A 321 4.27 5.61 0.02
N ARG A 322 3.95 6.85 -0.39
CA ARG A 322 4.46 8.08 0.26
C ARG A 322 3.83 8.32 1.64
N GLU A 323 2.76 7.61 1.98
CA GLU A 323 2.12 7.66 3.29
C GLU A 323 2.89 6.86 4.37
N PHE A 324 3.91 6.10 3.97
CA PHE A 324 4.70 5.21 4.84
C PHE A 324 6.08 5.75 5.19
#